data_AF-A0A944JLP6-F1
#
_entry.id   AF-A0A944JLP6-F1
#
_cell.length_a   1.000
_cell.length_b   1.000
_cell.length_c   1.000
_cell.angle_alpha   90.00
_cell.angle_beta   90.00
_cell.angle_gamma   90.00
#
_symmetry.space_group_name_H-M   'P 1'
#
loop_
_entity.id
_entity.type
_entity.pdbx_description
1 polymer ?
#
loop_
_entity_poly.entity_id
_entity_poly.type
_entity_poly.pdbx_seq_one_letter_code
_entity_poly.pdbx_strand_id
1 'polypeptide(L)'
;GPADCEALLRQGAARPAAEIAEAALVLGEAGRSREADALLAAFVRVRTAEESARLARRDPGWFAPRLLRAAEALSGSHHRDLLHALRVAKLPVP
;
A
#
# COMPACT_ATOMS: atom_id res chain seq x y z
N GLY A 1 27.74 3.98 -0.42
CA GLY A 1 27.61 4.58 -1.77
C GLY A 1 26.17 4.96 -2.06
N PRO A 2 25.82 5.52 -3.24
CA PRO A 2 24.44 5.89 -3.56
C PRO A 2 23.42 4.74 -3.38
N ALA A 3 23.84 3.49 -3.58
CA ALA A 3 23.03 2.30 -3.31
C ALA A 3 22.69 2.07 -1.81
N ASP A 4 23.57 2.49 -0.88
CA ASP A 4 23.31 2.39 0.56
C ASP A 4 22.34 3.47 1.03
N CYS A 5 22.45 4.69 0.50
CA CYS A 5 21.48 5.76 0.78
C CYS A 5 20.09 5.37 0.28
N GLU A 6 19.99 4.80 -0.92
CA GLU A 6 18.73 4.31 -1.45
C GLU A 6 18.18 3.13 -0.63
N ALA A 7 19.04 2.23 -0.16
CA ALA A 7 18.63 1.13 0.72
C ALA A 7 18.16 1.60 2.09
N LEU A 8 18.84 2.58 2.70
CA LEU A 8 18.45 3.20 3.97
C LEU A 8 17.15 4.00 3.83
N LEU A 9 16.98 4.75 2.74
CA LEU A 9 15.72 5.42 2.43
C LEU A 9 14.59 4.41 2.21
N ARG A 10 14.87 3.29 1.52
CA ARG A 10 13.91 2.19 1.39
C ARG A 10 13.58 1.54 2.72
N GLN A 11 14.55 1.35 3.62
CA GLN A 11 14.32 0.82 4.97
C GLN A 11 13.49 1.80 5.82
N GLY A 12 13.85 3.09 5.79
CA GLY A 12 13.15 4.15 6.51
C GLY A 12 11.73 4.39 5.99
N ALA A 13 11.49 4.25 4.68
CA ALA A 13 10.15 4.29 4.09
C ALA A 13 9.36 2.99 4.31
N ALA A 14 10.04 1.85 4.41
CA ALA A 14 9.41 0.55 4.66
C ALA A 14 8.91 0.42 6.11
N ARG A 15 9.58 1.00 7.10
CA ARG A 15 9.13 0.93 8.50
C ARG A 15 7.73 1.53 8.73
N PRO A 16 7.41 2.76 8.27
CA PRO A 16 6.05 3.28 8.28
C PRO A 16 5.07 2.39 7.53
N ALA A 17 5.45 1.84 6.36
CA ALA A 17 4.56 0.97 5.60
C ALA A 17 4.27 -0.36 6.32
N ALA A 18 5.24 -0.93 7.03
CA ALA A 18 5.06 -2.16 7.80
C ALA A 18 4.17 -1.95 9.02
N GLU A 19 4.37 -0.86 9.76
CA GLU A 19 3.52 -0.49 10.90
C GLU A 19 2.08 -0.21 10.47
N ILE A 20 1.89 0.50 9.34
CA ILE A 20 0.56 0.74 8.76
C ILE A 20 -0.09 -0.56 8.31
N ALA A 21 0.67 -1.48 7.70
CA ALA A 21 0.15 -2.78 7.29
C ALA A 21 -0.31 -3.60 8.50
N GLU A 22 0.51 -3.65 9.56
CA GLU A 22 0.16 -4.35 10.79
C GLU A 22 -1.09 -3.74 11.45
N ALA A 23 -1.14 -2.42 11.59
CA ALA A 23 -2.31 -1.73 12.14
C ALA A 23 -3.59 -2.01 11.31
N ALA A 24 -3.48 -2.00 9.98
CA ALA A 24 -4.61 -2.29 9.10
C ALA A 24 -5.09 -3.74 9.26
N LEU A 25 -4.17 -4.72 9.37
CA LEU A 25 -4.52 -6.12 9.60
C LEU A 25 -5.20 -6.31 10.96
N VAL A 26 -4.67 -5.72 12.02
CA VAL A 26 -5.27 -5.77 13.37
C VAL A 26 -6.68 -5.18 13.37
N LEU A 27 -6.90 -4.06 12.66
CA LEU A 27 -8.24 -3.49 12.49
C LEU A 27 -9.16 -4.44 11.70
N GLY A 28 -8.65 -5.08 10.65
CA GLY A 28 -9.37 -6.08 9.87
C GLY A 28 -9.81 -7.28 10.69
N GLU A 29 -8.90 -7.87 11.47
CA GLU A 29 -9.15 -9.00 12.37
C GLU A 29 -10.15 -8.64 13.48
N ALA A 30 -10.13 -7.40 13.96
CA ALA A 30 -11.10 -6.88 14.92
C ALA A 30 -12.48 -6.55 14.30
N GLY A 31 -12.71 -6.82 13.01
CA GLY A 31 -13.96 -6.49 12.30
C GLY A 31 -14.14 -5.00 12.01
N ARG A 32 -13.11 -4.18 12.22
CA ARG A 32 -13.12 -2.71 12.04
C ARG A 32 -12.71 -2.33 10.61
N SER A 33 -13.34 -2.99 9.63
CA SER A 33 -12.99 -2.83 8.20
C SER A 33 -13.03 -1.40 7.70
N ARG A 34 -13.97 -0.57 8.16
CA ARG A 34 -14.06 0.84 7.76
C ARG A 34 -12.84 1.65 8.17
N GLU A 35 -12.25 1.34 9.32
CA GLU A 35 -11.10 2.06 9.85
C GLU A 35 -9.81 1.61 9.18
N ALA A 36 -9.71 0.31 8.89
CA ALA A 36 -8.66 -0.21 8.02
C ALA A 36 -8.70 0.47 6.64
N ASP A 37 -9.88 0.56 6.02
CA ASP A 37 -10.04 1.23 4.72
C ASP A 37 -9.69 2.73 4.80
N ALA A 38 -10.06 3.42 5.89
CA ALA A 38 -9.71 4.83 6.11
C ALA A 38 -8.19 5.03 6.28
N LEU A 39 -7.53 4.14 7.02
CA LEU A 39 -6.08 4.16 7.21
C LEU A 39 -5.35 3.94 5.88
N LEU A 40 -5.80 2.96 5.09
CA LEU A 40 -5.23 2.68 3.77
C LEU A 40 -5.48 3.82 2.78
N ALA A 41 -6.65 4.46 2.82
CA ALA A 41 -6.93 5.64 2.00
C ALA A 41 -6.03 6.82 2.35
N ALA A 42 -5.78 7.06 3.64
CA ALA A 42 -4.82 8.06 4.08
C ALA A 42 -3.40 7.74 3.61
N PHE A 43 -2.99 6.48 3.69
CA PHE A 43 -1.69 6.01 3.19
C PHE A 43 -1.54 6.26 1.68
N VAL A 44 -2.49 5.81 0.86
CA VAL A 44 -2.45 5.99 -0.61
C VAL A 44 -2.40 7.46 -1.01
N ARG A 45 -3.01 8.36 -0.24
CA ARG A 45 -2.99 9.81 -0.53
C ARG A 45 -1.59 10.43 -0.37
N VAL A 46 -0.78 9.92 0.58
CA VAL A 46 0.51 10.53 0.94
C VAL A 46 1.71 9.72 0.44
N ARG A 47 1.46 8.58 -0.21
CA ARG A 47 2.48 7.64 -0.67
C ARG A 47 2.37 7.39 -2.16
N THR A 48 3.50 7.05 -2.75
CA THR A 48 3.58 6.68 -4.16
C THR A 48 2.84 5.37 -4.45
N ALA A 49 2.53 5.13 -5.73
CA ALA A 49 1.98 3.86 -6.20
C ALA A 49 2.91 2.69 -5.86
N GLU A 50 4.23 2.87 -5.96
CA GLU A 50 5.25 1.87 -5.66
C GLU A 50 5.33 1.54 -4.16
N GLU A 51 5.20 2.55 -3.28
CA GLU A 51 5.11 2.34 -1.83
C GLU A 51 3.83 1.57 -1.47
N SER A 52 2.71 1.91 -2.10
CA SER A 52 1.43 1.20 -1.91
C SER A 52 1.51 -0.25 -2.40
N ALA A 53 2.15 -0.50 -3.55
CA ALA A 53 2.43 -1.85 -4.02
C ALA A 53 3.41 -2.60 -3.12
N ARG A 54 4.36 -1.92 -2.46
CA ARG A 54 5.22 -2.55 -1.44
C ARG A 54 4.42 -2.98 -0.21
N LEU A 55 3.50 -2.15 0.27
CA LEU A 55 2.61 -2.49 1.38
C LEU A 55 1.76 -3.71 1.04
N ALA A 56 1.25 -3.79 -0.19
CA ALA A 56 0.46 -4.92 -0.67
C ALA A 56 1.18 -6.27 -0.61
N ARG A 57 2.53 -6.32 -0.63
CA ARG A 57 3.28 -7.59 -0.53
C ARG A 57 3.05 -8.33 0.79
N ARG A 58 2.61 -7.63 1.84
CA ARG A 58 2.45 -8.22 3.18
C ARG A 58 1.31 -9.24 3.23
N ASP A 59 0.21 -8.92 2.54
CA ASP A 59 -0.94 -9.79 2.27
C ASP A 59 -1.60 -9.32 0.97
N PRO A 60 -1.18 -9.87 -0.18
CA PRO A 60 -1.65 -9.36 -1.46
C PRO A 60 -3.15 -9.53 -1.67
N GLY A 61 -3.75 -10.60 -1.16
CA GLY A 61 -5.19 -10.85 -1.30
C GLY A 61 -6.03 -9.88 -0.48
N TRP A 62 -5.53 -9.43 0.67
CA TRP A 62 -6.25 -8.50 1.53
C TRP A 62 -5.99 -7.03 1.15
N PHE A 63 -4.75 -6.66 0.85
CA PHE A 63 -4.36 -5.26 0.61
C PHE A 63 -4.63 -4.78 -0.81
N ALA A 64 -4.27 -5.55 -1.84
CA ALA A 64 -4.35 -5.09 -3.23
C ALA A 64 -5.74 -4.55 -3.62
N PRO A 65 -6.87 -5.27 -3.36
CA PRO A 65 -8.19 -4.74 -3.69
C PRO A 65 -8.56 -3.48 -2.89
N ARG A 66 -8.13 -3.37 -1.62
CA ARG A 66 -8.42 -2.20 -0.77
C ARG A 66 -7.66 -0.96 -1.23
N LEU A 67 -6.37 -1.12 -1.54
CA LEU A 67 -5.53 -0.04 -2.05
C LEU A 67 -6.01 0.45 -3.43
N LEU A 68 -6.43 -0.46 -4.32
CA LEU A 68 -6.99 -0.09 -5.63
C LEU A 68 -8.30 0.71 -5.52
N ARG A 69 -9.20 0.31 -4.60
CA ARG A 69 -10.42 1.09 -4.31
C ARG A 69 -10.09 2.48 -3.74
N ALA A 70 -9.13 2.55 -2.82
CA ALA A 70 -8.68 3.83 -2.27
C ALA A 70 -8.08 4.75 -3.34
N ALA A 71 -7.27 4.20 -4.24
CA ALA A 71 -6.67 4.96 -5.35
C ALA A 71 -7.73 5.44 -6.36
N GLU A 72 -8.71 4.60 -6.68
CA GLU A 72 -9.83 4.95 -7.55
C GLU A 72 -10.66 6.11 -6.99
N ALA A 73 -10.90 6.13 -5.68
CA ALA A 73 -11.60 7.23 -5.02
C ALA A 73 -10.83 8.57 -5.05
N LEU A 74 -9.51 8.55 -5.27
CA LEU A 74 -8.70 9.76 -5.46
C LEU A 74 -8.75 10.25 -6.90
N SER A 75 -8.39 9.40 -7.85
CA SER A 75 -8.59 9.65 -9.28
C SER A 75 -8.31 8.39 -10.13
N GLY A 76 -8.83 8.38 -11.36
CA GLY A 76 -8.53 7.32 -12.33
C GLY A 76 -7.03 7.19 -12.66
N SER A 77 -6.24 8.27 -12.54
CA SER A 77 -4.78 8.19 -12.72
C SER A 77 -4.11 7.44 -11.57
N HIS A 78 -4.45 7.75 -10.31
CA HIS A 78 -3.92 7.03 -9.15
C HIS A 78 -4.24 5.53 -9.22
N HIS A 79 -5.46 5.18 -9.65
CA HIS A 79 -5.84 3.79 -9.85
C HIS A 79 -4.94 3.09 -10.90
N ARG A 80 -4.75 3.70 -12.08
CA ARG A 80 -3.90 3.13 -13.14
C ARG A 80 -2.45 2.98 -12.70
N ASP A 81 -1.91 3.98 -12.00
CA ASP A 81 -0.52 3.97 -11.53
C ASP A 81 -0.31 2.86 -10.49
N LEU A 82 -1.22 2.72 -9.53
CA LEU A 82 -1.17 1.63 -8.56
C LEU A 82 -1.34 0.26 -9.22
N LEU A 83 -2.30 0.12 -10.13
CA LEU A 83 -2.51 -1.12 -10.88
C LEU A 83 -1.24 -1.51 -11.67
N HIS A 84 -0.57 -0.54 -12.27
CA HIS A 84 0.71 -0.74 -12.94
C HIS A 84 1.81 -1.18 -11.96
N ALA A 85 1.94 -0.49 -10.83
CA ALA A 85 2.93 -0.85 -9.80
C ALA A 85 2.71 -2.26 -9.23
N LEU A 86 1.47 -2.69 -9.03
CA LEU A 86 1.12 -4.06 -8.60
C LEU A 86 1.54 -5.10 -9.66
N ARG A 87 1.30 -4.82 -10.95
CA ARG A 87 1.74 -5.70 -12.06
C ARG A 87 3.25 -5.82 -12.13
N VAL A 88 3.97 -4.70 -12.04
CA VAL A 88 5.46 -4.68 -12.00
C VAL A 88 5.96 -5.48 -10.79
N ALA A 89 5.28 -5.37 -9.65
CA ALA A 89 5.58 -6.11 -8.44
C ALA A 89 5.21 -7.60 -8.49
N LYS A 90 4.59 -8.09 -9.58
CA LYS A 90 4.07 -9.46 -9.75
C LYS A 90 3.05 -9.84 -8.66
N LEU A 91 2.27 -8.87 -8.19
CA LEU A 91 1.21 -9.08 -7.22
C LEU A 91 -0.12 -9.34 -7.91
N PRO A 92 -1.03 -10.11 -7.28
CA PRO A 92 -2.38 -10.28 -7.79
C PRO A 92 -3.05 -8.93 -7.98
N VAL A 93 -3.60 -8.75 -9.17
CA VAL A 93 -4.52 -7.66 -9.48
C VAL A 93 -5.91 -8.30 -9.60
N PRO A 94 -6.94 -7.72 -8.96
CA PRO A 94 -8.32 -8.18 -9.10
C PRO A 94 -8.84 -8.00 -10.54
#